data_AF-A0AAD7UIU4-F1
#
_entry.id   AF-A0AAD7UIU4-F1
#
_cell.length_a   1.000
_cell.length_b   1.000
_cell.length_c   1.000
_cell.angle_alpha   90.00
_cell.angle_beta   90.00
_cell.angle_gamma   90.00
#
_symmetry.space_group_name_H-M   'P 1'
#
loop_
_entity.id
_entity.type
_entity.pdbx_description
1 polymer ?
#
loop_
_entity_poly.entity_id
_entity_poly.type
_entity_poly.pdbx_seq_one_letter_code
_entity_poly.pdbx_strand_id
1 'polypeptide(L)'
;MTALYFCVVGLDMLRSLDDVDGIAEWVMRQWTPNGFKGSPDGSPHIAMTYTALAILATLGADLPSVDIRSFQRRGGSFAAAEDCESDVRFSYCAAVIHKLTTGAEFFEDPRPYIESCRCYDGGFGLVPGAPSSSIPTK
;
A
#
# COMPACT_ATOMS: atom_id res chain seq x y z
N MET A 1 7.81 2.53 -8.94
CA MET A 1 7.70 1.52 -7.86
C MET A 1 6.85 0.30 -8.24
N THR A 2 5.59 0.45 -8.67
CA THR A 2 4.68 -0.69 -8.90
C THR A 2 5.16 -1.74 -9.91
N ALA A 3 5.70 -1.32 -11.07
CA ALA A 3 6.24 -2.26 -12.05
C ALA A 3 7.42 -3.06 -11.48
N LEU A 4 8.30 -2.39 -10.72
CA LEU A 4 9.42 -3.04 -10.03
C LEU A 4 8.94 -4.09 -9.03
N TYR A 5 7.85 -3.81 -8.30
CA TYR A 5 7.24 -4.78 -7.39
C TYR A 5 6.82 -6.06 -8.11
N PHE A 6 6.12 -5.95 -9.25
CA PHE A 6 5.74 -7.13 -10.02
C PHE A 6 6.94 -7.90 -10.56
N CYS A 7 7.98 -7.21 -11.01
CA CYS A 7 9.20 -7.87 -11.47
C CYS A 7 9.92 -8.60 -10.33
N VAL A 8 10.12 -7.96 -9.18
CA VAL A 8 10.85 -8.55 -8.04
C VAL A 8 10.08 -9.75 -7.48
N VAL A 9 8.79 -9.60 -7.21
CA VAL A 9 7.97 -10.72 -6.71
C VAL A 9 7.87 -11.82 -7.76
N GLY A 10 7.78 -11.48 -9.04
CA GLY A 10 7.84 -12.47 -10.12
C GLY A 10 9.14 -13.27 -10.13
N LEU A 11 10.29 -12.61 -9.97
CA LEU A 11 11.59 -13.27 -9.87
C LEU A 11 11.70 -14.13 -8.62
N ASP A 12 11.17 -13.69 -7.48
CA ASP A 12 11.10 -14.49 -6.24
C ASP A 12 10.30 -15.78 -6.45
N MET A 13 9.12 -15.67 -7.06
CA MET A 13 8.28 -16.84 -7.39
C MET A 13 8.99 -17.82 -8.34
N LEU A 14 9.86 -17.32 -9.21
CA LEU A 14 10.69 -18.12 -10.12
C LEU A 14 12.01 -18.58 -9.51
N ARG A 15 12.33 -18.17 -8.27
CA ARG A 15 13.59 -18.43 -7.56
C ARG A 15 14.82 -17.91 -8.30
N SER A 16 14.70 -16.71 -8.87
CA SER A 16 15.75 -16.02 -9.66
C SER A 16 16.06 -14.63 -9.10
N LEU A 17 15.92 -14.42 -7.79
CA LEU A 17 16.27 -13.14 -7.16
C LEU A 17 17.78 -12.88 -7.14
N ASP A 18 18.60 -13.92 -7.11
CA ASP A 18 20.07 -13.79 -7.04
C ASP A 18 20.67 -13.13 -8.29
N ASP A 19 19.89 -13.02 -9.38
CA ASP A 19 20.31 -12.40 -10.64
C ASP A 19 20.19 -10.86 -10.64
N VAL A 20 19.68 -10.25 -9.56
CA VAL A 20 19.47 -8.81 -9.46
C VAL A 20 20.07 -8.21 -8.18
N ASP A 21 20.76 -7.08 -8.32
CA ASP A 21 21.41 -6.36 -7.23
C ASP A 21 21.00 -4.87 -7.20
N GLY A 22 21.33 -4.17 -6.11
CA GLY A 22 21.10 -2.72 -5.97
C GLY A 22 19.63 -2.26 -5.85
N ILE A 23 18.65 -3.16 -5.98
CA ILE A 23 17.22 -2.83 -5.93
C ILE A 23 16.82 -2.24 -4.57
N ALA A 24 17.23 -2.87 -3.47
CA ALA A 24 16.91 -2.40 -2.13
C ALA A 24 17.43 -0.98 -1.87
N GLU A 25 18.67 -0.68 -2.29
CA GLU A 25 19.25 0.66 -2.17
C GLU A 25 18.44 1.68 -2.98
N TRP A 26 18.08 1.35 -4.23
CA TRP A 26 17.29 2.23 -5.08
C TRP A 26 15.91 2.52 -4.48
N VAL A 27 15.23 1.50 -3.93
CA VAL A 27 13.94 1.64 -3.26
C VAL A 27 14.07 2.53 -2.02
N MET A 28 15.09 2.32 -1.20
CA MET A 28 15.36 3.12 0.00
C MET A 28 15.64 4.60 -0.31
N ARG A 29 16.22 4.92 -1.47
CA ARG A 29 16.36 6.34 -1.92
C ARG A 29 15.02 7.05 -2.15
N GLN A 30 13.91 6.31 -2.27
CA GLN A 30 12.57 6.87 -2.42
C GLN A 30 11.83 7.03 -1.08
N TRP A 31 12.42 6.57 0.03
CA TRP A 31 11.81 6.64 1.35
C TRP A 31 11.71 8.07 1.88
N THR A 32 10.64 8.34 2.61
CA THR A 32 10.43 9.51 3.46
C THR A 32 9.76 9.06 4.76
N PRO A 33 9.81 9.85 5.85
CA PRO A 33 9.09 9.54 7.08
C PRO A 33 7.58 9.30 6.87
N ASN A 34 6.99 9.91 5.84
CA ASN A 34 5.57 9.82 5.51
C ASN A 34 5.28 8.80 4.39
N GLY A 35 6.22 7.89 4.09
CA GLY A 35 6.06 6.83 3.09
C GLY A 35 7.00 6.97 1.89
N PHE A 36 6.79 6.15 0.87
CA PHE A 36 7.65 6.10 -0.31
C PHE A 36 7.07 6.88 -1.49
N LYS A 37 7.97 7.46 -2.26
CA LYS A 37 7.66 8.10 -3.54
C LYS A 37 7.64 7.06 -4.67
N GLY A 38 6.89 7.34 -5.73
CA GLY A 38 6.90 6.51 -6.95
C GLY A 38 8.12 6.71 -7.85
N SER A 39 8.73 7.90 -7.76
CA SER A 39 9.88 8.39 -8.53
C SER A 39 10.65 9.43 -7.69
N PRO A 40 11.91 9.78 -8.07
CA PRO A 40 12.74 10.73 -7.31
C PRO A 40 12.07 12.08 -7.03
N ASP A 41 11.35 12.61 -8.03
CA ASP A 41 10.67 13.92 -7.97
C ASP A 41 9.20 13.82 -7.51
N GLY A 42 8.73 12.62 -7.15
CA GLY A 42 7.37 12.38 -6.72
C GLY A 42 7.08 12.79 -5.28
N SER A 43 5.80 12.77 -4.91
CA SER A 43 5.36 12.85 -3.51
C SER A 43 5.13 11.45 -2.92
N PRO A 44 5.13 11.32 -1.58
CA PRO A 44 4.75 10.07 -0.92
C PRO A 44 3.34 9.65 -1.33
N HIS A 45 3.18 8.36 -1.62
CA HIS A 45 1.91 7.82 -2.06
C HIS A 45 1.70 6.45 -1.42
N ILE A 46 0.54 6.19 -0.83
CA ILE A 46 0.34 5.00 0.01
C ILE A 46 0.52 3.68 -0.75
N ALA A 47 0.08 3.60 -2.01
CA ALA A 47 0.33 2.45 -2.87
C ALA A 47 1.83 2.26 -3.21
N MET A 48 2.60 3.35 -3.33
CA MET A 48 4.06 3.28 -3.54
C MET A 48 4.74 2.80 -2.25
N THR A 49 4.27 3.27 -1.08
CA THR A 49 4.71 2.77 0.24
C THR A 49 4.48 1.28 0.39
N TYR A 50 3.27 0.79 0.10
CA TYR A 50 2.94 -0.64 0.13
C TYR A 50 3.88 -1.44 -0.78
N THR A 51 4.01 -1.05 -2.05
CA THR A 51 4.85 -1.79 -3.01
C THR A 51 6.34 -1.74 -2.66
N ALA A 52 6.84 -0.61 -2.17
CA ALA A 52 8.23 -0.48 -1.72
C ALA A 52 8.54 -1.39 -0.53
N LEU A 53 7.69 -1.39 0.51
CA LEU A 53 7.87 -2.26 1.67
C LEU A 53 7.75 -3.74 1.27
N ALA A 54 6.83 -4.08 0.37
CA ALA A 54 6.72 -5.44 -0.13
C ALA A 54 7.96 -5.88 -0.93
N ILE A 55 8.57 -5.00 -1.74
CA ILE A 55 9.84 -5.27 -2.41
C ILE A 55 10.94 -5.53 -1.37
N LEU A 56 11.10 -4.64 -0.39
CA LEU A 56 12.13 -4.78 0.64
C LEU A 56 11.95 -6.08 1.44
N ALA A 57 10.71 -6.42 1.81
CA ALA A 57 10.40 -7.66 2.49
C ALA A 57 10.74 -8.90 1.63
N THR A 58 10.43 -8.85 0.33
CA THR A 58 10.74 -9.93 -0.62
C THR A 58 12.27 -10.13 -0.76
N LEU A 59 13.02 -9.02 -0.75
CA LEU A 59 14.48 -9.04 -0.80
C LEU A 59 15.14 -9.39 0.55
N GLY A 60 14.36 -9.58 1.62
CA GLY A 60 14.89 -9.80 2.97
C GLY A 60 15.64 -8.59 3.55
N ALA A 61 15.36 -7.38 3.07
CA ALA A 61 15.97 -6.14 3.52
C ALA A 61 15.24 -5.55 4.75
N ASP A 62 15.92 -4.68 5.48
CA ASP A 62 15.35 -3.97 6.62
C ASP A 62 14.19 -3.05 6.19
N LEU A 63 13.11 -3.08 6.98
CA LEU A 63 11.92 -2.27 6.74
C LEU A 63 11.99 -0.98 7.55
N PRO A 64 12.00 0.20 6.91
CA PRO A 64 12.02 1.46 7.65
C PRO A 64 10.66 1.76 8.26
N SER A 65 10.68 2.50 9.38
CA SER A 65 9.46 3.06 9.97
C SER A 65 8.76 4.03 9.02
N VAL A 66 7.43 4.02 9.01
CA VAL A 66 6.61 4.90 8.16
C VAL A 66 5.40 5.39 8.95
N ASP A 67 5.15 6.70 8.89
CA ASP A 67 3.91 7.31 9.37
C ASP A 67 2.92 7.43 8.21
N ILE A 68 1.75 6.81 8.36
CA ILE A 68 0.68 6.80 7.34
C ILE A 68 -0.48 7.74 7.67
N ARG A 69 -0.40 8.51 8.77
CA ARG A 69 -1.50 9.36 9.23
C ARG A 69 -1.84 10.47 8.23
N SER A 70 -0.87 10.93 7.44
CA SER A 70 -1.09 11.91 6.36
C SER A 70 -2.03 11.42 5.26
N PHE A 71 -2.12 10.10 5.06
CA PHE A 71 -3.01 9.48 4.08
C PHE A 71 -4.42 9.25 4.63
N GLN A 72 -4.58 9.14 5.95
CA GLN A 72 -5.86 8.81 6.54
C GLN A 72 -6.79 10.04 6.56
N ARG A 73 -8.08 9.81 6.27
CA ARG A 73 -9.14 10.81 6.22
C ARG A 73 -10.12 10.59 7.36
N ARG A 74 -10.86 11.66 7.68
CA ARG A 74 -11.98 11.59 8.62
C ARG A 74 -13.03 10.59 8.10
N GLY A 75 -13.48 9.69 8.95
CA GLY A 75 -14.33 8.56 8.59
C GLY A 75 -13.56 7.25 8.35
N GLY A 76 -12.24 7.22 8.56
CA GLY A 76 -11.42 6.01 8.51
C GLY A 76 -10.96 5.56 7.12
N SER A 77 -11.29 6.29 6.06
CA SER A 77 -10.76 6.02 4.71
C SER A 77 -9.32 6.47 4.55
N PHE A 78 -8.66 6.02 3.50
CA PHE A 78 -7.31 6.43 3.13
C PHE A 78 -7.29 6.99 1.72
N ALA A 79 -6.48 8.03 1.50
CA ALA A 79 -6.24 8.62 0.20
C ALA A 79 -4.93 8.12 -0.41
N ALA A 80 -4.84 8.18 -1.75
CA ALA A 80 -3.62 7.91 -2.51
C ALA A 80 -2.43 8.74 -2.02
N ALA A 81 -2.66 10.04 -1.86
CA ALA A 81 -1.73 11.07 -1.41
C ALA A 81 -2.52 12.26 -0.80
N GLU A 82 -1.83 13.32 -0.40
CA GLU A 82 -2.46 14.58 0.03
C GLU A 82 -3.39 15.11 -1.08
N ASP A 83 -4.63 15.46 -0.71
CA ASP A 83 -5.67 15.96 -1.63
C ASP A 83 -6.03 15.08 -2.85
N CYS A 84 -5.72 13.78 -2.80
CA CYS A 84 -6.10 12.82 -3.83
C CYS A 84 -7.33 11.99 -3.45
N GLU A 85 -7.74 11.12 -4.38
CA GLU A 85 -8.87 10.22 -4.23
C GLU A 85 -8.70 9.25 -3.06
N SER A 86 -9.83 8.83 -2.48
CA SER A 86 -9.89 7.86 -1.38
C SER A 86 -10.80 6.70 -1.76
N ASP A 87 -10.28 5.48 -1.64
CA ASP A 87 -10.99 4.24 -1.91
C ASP A 87 -10.43 3.08 -1.08
N VAL A 88 -11.13 1.95 -1.10
CA VAL A 88 -10.82 0.78 -0.26
C VAL A 88 -9.45 0.15 -0.56
N ARG A 89 -8.86 0.38 -1.74
CA ARG A 89 -7.52 -0.14 -2.09
C ARG A 89 -6.45 0.48 -1.19
N PHE A 90 -6.63 1.75 -0.82
CA PHE A 90 -5.72 2.45 0.07
C PHE A 90 -5.88 2.00 1.52
N SER A 91 -7.10 1.59 1.94
CA SER A 91 -7.29 0.92 3.22
C SER A 91 -6.55 -0.42 3.29
N TYR A 92 -6.53 -1.20 2.20
CA TYR A 92 -5.69 -2.41 2.11
C TYR A 92 -4.20 -2.07 2.23
N CYS A 93 -3.73 -1.07 1.48
CA CYS A 93 -2.33 -0.62 1.57
C CYS A 93 -1.97 -0.22 3.00
N ALA A 94 -2.82 0.59 3.66
CA ALA A 94 -2.63 1.02 5.05
C ALA A 94 -2.54 -0.15 6.02
N ALA A 95 -3.43 -1.15 5.90
CA ALA A 95 -3.42 -2.34 6.75
C ALA A 95 -2.15 -3.17 6.60
N VAL A 96 -1.66 -3.35 5.37
CA VAL A 96 -0.40 -4.07 5.12
C VAL A 96 0.79 -3.28 5.67
N ILE A 97 0.84 -1.96 5.45
CA ILE A 97 1.91 -1.11 5.98
C ILE A 97 1.91 -1.19 7.52
N HIS A 98 0.77 -1.02 8.18
CA HIS A 98 0.62 -1.20 9.63
C HIS A 98 1.13 -2.56 10.12
N LYS A 99 0.92 -3.62 9.33
CA LYS A 99 1.38 -4.97 9.67
C LYS A 99 2.89 -5.16 9.51
N LEU A 100 3.50 -4.53 8.51
CA LEU A 100 4.90 -4.75 8.13
C LEU A 100 5.88 -3.84 8.87
N THR A 101 5.46 -2.63 9.24
CA THR A 101 6.35 -1.63 9.86
C THR A 101 5.85 -1.19 11.23
N THR A 102 6.78 -0.68 12.04
CA THR A 102 6.47 0.09 13.24
C THR A 102 6.12 1.54 12.86
N GLY A 103 5.30 2.20 13.68
CA GLY A 103 4.96 3.62 13.54
C GLY A 103 3.76 3.94 12.63
N ALA A 104 3.27 2.97 11.87
CA ALA A 104 2.13 3.13 10.99
C ALA A 104 0.81 2.98 11.75
N GLU A 105 0.49 3.93 12.64
CA GLU A 105 -0.73 3.91 13.45
C GLU A 105 -1.93 4.55 12.73
N PHE A 106 -3.14 4.08 13.07
CA PHE A 106 -4.38 4.69 12.61
C PHE A 106 -4.91 5.67 13.67
N PHE A 107 -5.28 6.88 13.27
CA PHE A 107 -5.93 7.84 14.17
C PHE A 107 -7.44 7.61 14.28
N GLU A 108 -8.05 6.94 13.30
CA GLU A 108 -9.44 6.48 13.31
C GLU A 108 -9.50 5.00 12.90
N ASP A 109 -10.50 4.26 13.39
CA ASP A 109 -10.70 2.86 12.98
C ASP A 109 -11.12 2.79 11.50
N PRO A 110 -10.38 2.11 10.61
CA PRO A 110 -10.74 2.00 9.21
C PRO A 110 -11.82 0.96 8.91
N ARG A 111 -12.15 0.07 9.86
CA ARG A 111 -13.11 -1.03 9.65
C ARG A 111 -14.51 -0.54 9.24
N PRO A 112 -15.10 0.51 9.86
CA PRO A 112 -16.41 1.02 9.44
C PRO A 112 -16.44 1.49 7.98
N TYR A 113 -15.36 2.13 7.50
CA TYR A 113 -15.25 2.52 6.10
C TYR A 113 -15.21 1.30 5.17
N ILE A 114 -14.35 0.32 5.47
CA ILE A 114 -14.24 -0.92 4.69
C ILE A 114 -15.59 -1.64 4.63
N GLU A 115 -16.28 -1.79 5.75
CA GLU A 115 -17.61 -2.43 5.79
C GLU A 115 -18.66 -1.65 5.00
N SER A 116 -18.59 -0.32 4.98
CA SER A 116 -19.49 0.50 4.17
C SER A 116 -19.28 0.34 2.66
N CYS A 117 -18.14 -0.21 2.23
CA CYS A 117 -17.88 -0.58 0.84
C CYS A 117 -18.47 -1.95 0.45
N ARG A 118 -19.04 -2.72 1.38
CA ARG A 118 -19.64 -4.03 1.10
C ARG A 118 -20.95 -3.87 0.30
N CYS A 119 -21.06 -4.61 -0.80
CA CYS A 119 -22.21 -4.61 -1.70
C CYS A 119 -23.26 -5.67 -1.31
N TYR A 120 -24.46 -5.59 -1.91
CA TYR A 120 -25.57 -6.51 -1.64
C TYR A 120 -25.26 -7.97 -1.99
N ASP A 121 -24.31 -8.21 -2.90
CA ASP A 121 -23.86 -9.53 -3.34
C ASP A 121 -22.75 -10.10 -2.45
N GLY A 122 -22.38 -9.37 -1.38
CA GLY A 122 -21.33 -9.74 -0.44
C GLY A 122 -19.93 -9.29 -0.84
N GLY A 123 -19.73 -8.80 -2.08
CA GLY A 123 -18.47 -8.25 -2.56
C GLY A 123 -18.18 -6.86 -2.02
N PHE A 124 -17.09 -6.24 -2.48
CA PHE A 124 -16.72 -4.86 -2.12
C PHE A 124 -16.64 -3.97 -3.36
N GLY A 125 -17.26 -2.79 -3.27
CA GLY A 125 -17.06 -1.70 -4.21
C GLY A 125 -15.82 -0.88 -3.84
N LEU A 126 -15.31 -0.08 -4.77
CA LEU A 126 -14.15 0.79 -4.50
C LEU A 126 -14.45 1.84 -3.43
N VAL A 127 -15.68 2.35 -3.41
CA VAL A 127 -16.18 3.33 -2.45
C VAL A 127 -17.59 2.93 -1.98
N PRO A 128 -18.10 3.48 -0.87
CA PRO A 128 -19.44 3.19 -0.40
C PRO A 128 -20.51 3.47 -1.47
N GLY A 129 -21.40 2.49 -1.69
CA GLY A 129 -22.46 2.57 -2.70
C GLY A 129 -22.02 2.28 -4.15
N ALA A 130 -20.73 2.09 -4.43
CA ALA A 130 -20.28 1.63 -5.74
C ALA A 130 -20.64 0.15 -5.95
N PRO A 131 -20.88 -0.29 -7.21
CA PRO A 131 -21.01 -1.71 -7.50
C PRO A 131 -19.70 -2.44 -7.22
N SER A 132 -19.79 -3.72 -6.90
CA SER A 132 -18.62 -4.58 -6.71
C SER A 132 -17.76 -4.60 -7.98
N SER A 133 -16.47 -4.31 -7.87
CA SER A 133 -15.55 -4.26 -9.01
C SER A 133 -14.81 -5.58 -9.28
N SER A 134 -15.45 -6.74 -9.01
CA SER A 134 -14.96 -8.16 -9.08
C SER A 134 -14.17 -8.61 -7.83
N ILE A 135 -14.37 -9.75 -7.15
CA ILE A 135 -14.99 -11.07 -7.40
C ILE A 135 -16.05 -11.37 -6.30
N PRO A 136 -17.12 -12.15 -6.56
CA PRO A 136 -18.07 -12.57 -5.54
C PRO A 136 -17.38 -13.34 -4.41
N THR A 137 -17.31 -12.73 -3.24
CA THR A 137 -16.97 -13.39 -1.97
C THR A 137 -18.17 -14.22 -1.52
N LYS A 138 -18.35 -15.38 -2.17
CA LYS A 138 -19.13 -16.49 -1.61
C LYS A 138 -18.19 -17.47 -0.95
#